data_AF-A0A7S4FZP5-F1
#
_entry.id   AF-A0A7S4FZP5-F1
#
_cell.length_a   1.000
_cell.length_b   1.000
_cell.length_c   1.000
_cell.angle_alpha   90.00
_cell.angle_beta   90.00
_cell.angle_gamma   90.00
#
_symmetry.space_group_name_H-M   'P 1'
#
loop_
_entity.id
_entity.type
_entity.pdbx_description
1 polymer ?
#
loop_
_entity_poly.entity_id
_entity_poly.type
_entity_poly.pdbx_seq_one_letter_code
_entity_poly.pdbx_strand_id
1 'polypeptide(L)'
;TLPETVQARAFVHAWQPDNMPDRSRLTVSVHIRRGDVLDAAWYTRQVPNRAFINVLHDLLPVLKPFAQGSPIHVVLHVQGTDTPTNVPDMIMDAGEEPNNNFEKMLHMHEVDVTIGTTGDLDTFAQMCEADVLITSKSGFSHSAGTVCERPVILAVPMWHSYLCYPNALTMHEVGTGCKMRYHFKQDNFVELFKRHSAWIRERT
;
A
#
# COMPACT_ATOMS: atom_id res chain seq x y z
N THR A 1 31.13 23.27 -0.40
CA THR A 1 30.30 22.17 0.11
C THR A 1 28.86 22.61 0.04
N LEU A 2 28.07 21.97 -0.83
CA LEU A 2 26.63 22.23 -0.90
C LEU A 2 25.97 21.61 0.35
N PRO A 3 24.89 22.21 0.91
CA PRO A 3 24.17 21.62 2.03
C PRO A 3 23.65 20.24 1.63
N GLU A 4 23.83 19.23 2.47
CA GLU A 4 23.39 17.83 2.23
C GLU A 4 21.90 17.73 1.87
N THR A 5 21.08 18.68 2.33
CA THR A 5 19.65 18.79 2.00
C THR A 5 19.34 19.14 0.54
N VAL A 6 20.29 19.73 -0.20
CA VAL A 6 20.12 20.08 -1.62
C VAL A 6 20.42 18.89 -2.54
N GLN A 7 21.27 17.95 -2.11
CA GLN A 7 21.68 16.83 -2.97
C GLN A 7 20.66 15.70 -3.05
N ALA A 8 19.92 15.40 -1.97
CA ALA A 8 18.87 14.38 -1.98
C ALA A 8 17.68 14.79 -2.88
N ARG A 9 17.27 16.07 -2.85
CA ARG A 9 16.19 16.59 -3.71
C ARG A 9 16.57 16.57 -5.20
N ALA A 10 17.82 16.80 -5.54
CA ALA A 10 18.29 16.82 -6.93
C ALA A 10 18.33 15.42 -7.57
N PHE A 11 18.62 14.37 -6.77
CA PHE A 11 18.69 12.99 -7.28
C PHE A 11 17.32 12.41 -7.65
N VAL A 12 16.27 12.75 -6.88
CA VAL A 12 14.89 12.26 -7.13
C VAL A 12 14.28 12.88 -8.39
N HIS A 13 14.70 14.08 -8.79
CA HIS A 13 14.15 14.76 -9.97
C HIS A 13 14.68 14.24 -11.32
N ALA A 14 15.83 13.55 -11.33
CA ALA A 14 16.47 13.09 -12.57
C ALA A 14 16.13 11.64 -12.93
N TRP A 15 15.62 10.87 -11.97
CA TRP A 15 15.26 9.47 -12.19
C TRP A 15 13.74 9.36 -12.31
N GLN A 16 13.29 8.84 -13.46
CA GLN A 16 11.89 8.59 -13.77
C GLN A 16 11.72 7.08 -13.90
N PRO A 17 11.18 6.39 -12.88
CA PRO A 17 11.01 4.96 -12.95
C PRO A 17 9.95 4.60 -13.99
N ASP A 18 10.10 3.44 -14.60
CA ASP A 18 9.08 2.89 -15.48
C ASP A 18 7.79 2.63 -14.68
N ASN A 19 6.63 2.85 -15.30
CA ASN A 19 5.31 2.65 -14.70
C ASN A 19 5.02 3.52 -13.45
N MET A 20 5.51 4.76 -13.42
CA MET A 20 5.08 5.74 -12.42
C MET A 20 3.54 5.81 -12.31
N PRO A 21 2.98 6.00 -11.10
CA PRO A 21 1.55 6.22 -10.92
C PRO A 21 1.02 7.27 -11.89
N ASP A 22 -0.07 6.97 -12.58
CA ASP A 22 -0.74 7.93 -13.43
C ASP A 22 -1.27 9.08 -12.57
N ARG A 23 -0.65 10.24 -12.72
CA ARG A 23 -0.97 11.45 -11.93
C ARG A 23 -2.36 12.02 -12.20
N SER A 24 -3.04 11.56 -13.25
CA SER A 24 -4.44 11.91 -13.55
C SER A 24 -5.44 11.03 -12.78
N ARG A 25 -4.97 10.00 -12.09
CA ARG A 25 -5.79 9.02 -11.38
C ARG A 25 -5.42 8.93 -9.91
N LEU A 26 -6.42 8.62 -9.09
CA LEU A 26 -6.20 8.30 -7.70
C LEU A 26 -5.47 6.96 -7.62
N THR A 27 -4.29 6.95 -7.00
CA THR A 27 -3.45 5.75 -6.91
C THR A 27 -3.33 5.23 -5.48
N VAL A 28 -3.53 3.92 -5.33
CA VAL A 28 -3.31 3.15 -4.10
C VAL A 28 -2.17 2.17 -4.33
N SER A 29 -1.02 2.40 -3.70
CA SER A 29 0.06 1.41 -3.67
C SER A 29 -0.14 0.43 -2.53
N VAL A 30 0.01 -0.86 -2.82
CA VAL A 30 -0.05 -1.94 -1.84
C VAL A 30 1.31 -2.61 -1.81
N HIS A 31 2.04 -2.46 -0.71
CA HIS A 31 3.35 -3.06 -0.55
C HIS A 31 3.28 -4.29 0.36
N ILE A 32 3.55 -5.45 -0.24
CA ILE A 32 3.52 -6.77 0.38
C ILE A 32 4.96 -7.32 0.41
N ARG A 33 5.58 -7.30 1.60
CA ARG A 33 6.88 -7.95 1.81
C ARG A 33 6.65 -9.45 2.04
N ARG A 34 7.19 -10.29 1.16
CA ARG A 34 7.24 -11.76 1.34
C ARG A 34 8.67 -12.22 1.65
N GLY A 35 9.67 -11.69 0.93
CA GLY A 35 11.11 -11.68 1.25
C GLY A 35 11.72 -12.94 1.86
N ASP A 36 12.87 -12.77 2.53
CA ASP A 36 13.73 -13.75 3.23
C ASP A 36 13.01 -14.63 4.29
N VAL A 37 11.70 -14.45 4.44
CA VAL A 37 10.79 -15.13 5.36
C VAL A 37 10.36 -16.50 4.81
N LEU A 38 10.49 -16.74 3.50
CA LEU A 38 10.22 -18.07 2.92
C LEU A 38 11.26 -19.13 3.35
N ASP A 39 12.47 -18.70 3.73
CA ASP A 39 13.56 -19.58 4.19
C ASP A 39 13.64 -19.72 5.73
N ALA A 40 12.82 -18.99 6.50
CA ALA A 40 12.91 -18.97 7.95
C ALA A 40 11.56 -19.29 8.62
N ALA A 41 11.60 -19.85 9.84
CA ALA A 41 10.46 -20.17 10.72
C ALA A 41 9.59 -18.96 11.18
N TRP A 42 9.49 -17.94 10.34
CA TRP A 42 8.96 -16.60 10.58
C TRP A 42 7.60 -16.42 9.89
N TYR A 43 6.93 -17.52 9.51
CA TYR A 43 5.61 -17.52 8.87
C TYR A 43 4.53 -16.79 9.70
N THR A 44 4.63 -16.85 11.03
CA THR A 44 3.75 -16.13 11.96
C THR A 44 3.87 -14.61 11.87
N ARG A 45 4.87 -14.12 11.13
CA ARG A 45 5.18 -12.71 10.97
C ARG A 45 4.70 -12.20 9.61
N GLN A 46 4.01 -13.01 8.82
CA GLN A 46 3.46 -12.58 7.55
C GLN A 46 2.01 -12.11 7.69
N VAL A 47 1.69 -11.00 7.04
CA VAL A 47 0.31 -10.56 6.88
C VAL A 47 -0.30 -11.26 5.65
N PRO A 48 -1.41 -12.01 5.80
CA PRO A 48 -2.02 -12.74 4.69
C PRO A 48 -2.57 -11.78 3.62
N ASN A 49 -2.66 -12.23 2.36
CA ASN A 49 -3.16 -11.39 1.26
C ASN A 49 -4.58 -10.91 1.53
N ARG A 50 -5.40 -11.78 2.13
CA ARG A 50 -6.78 -11.48 2.53
C ARG A 50 -6.87 -10.25 3.44
N ALA A 51 -5.86 -9.99 4.27
CA ALA A 51 -5.83 -8.77 5.08
C ALA A 51 -5.84 -7.53 4.20
N PHE A 52 -4.90 -7.43 3.25
CA PHE A 52 -4.80 -6.31 2.31
C PHE A 52 -6.06 -6.18 1.44
N ILE A 53 -6.60 -7.30 0.95
CA ILE A 53 -7.83 -7.33 0.17
C ILE A 53 -9.00 -6.78 1.00
N ASN A 54 -9.14 -7.17 2.27
CA ASN A 54 -10.17 -6.61 3.15
C ASN A 54 -9.99 -5.11 3.36
N VAL A 55 -8.75 -4.62 3.55
CA VAL A 55 -8.48 -3.18 3.63
C VAL A 55 -8.95 -2.47 2.37
N LEU A 56 -8.64 -3.01 1.19
CA LEU A 56 -9.06 -2.45 -0.08
C LEU A 56 -10.59 -2.46 -0.24
N HIS A 57 -11.27 -3.55 0.13
CA HIS A 57 -12.74 -3.60 0.10
C HIS A 57 -13.39 -2.49 0.93
N ASP A 58 -12.85 -2.20 2.11
CA ASP A 58 -13.37 -1.15 2.99
C ASP A 58 -12.96 0.26 2.53
N LEU A 59 -11.78 0.38 1.91
CA LEU A 59 -11.21 1.65 1.49
C LEU A 59 -11.77 2.17 0.17
N LEU A 60 -11.92 1.31 -0.85
CA LEU A 60 -12.29 1.73 -2.20
C LEU A 60 -13.62 2.50 -2.26
N PRO A 61 -14.70 2.11 -1.53
CA PRO A 61 -15.92 2.90 -1.47
C PRO A 61 -15.72 4.30 -0.86
N VAL A 62 -14.78 4.43 0.09
CA VAL A 62 -14.44 5.71 0.73
C VAL A 62 -13.65 6.61 -0.22
N LEU A 63 -12.81 6.02 -1.07
CA LEU A 63 -12.01 6.74 -2.07
C LEU A 63 -12.80 7.11 -3.34
N LYS A 64 -13.86 6.37 -3.67
CA LYS A 64 -14.65 6.58 -4.90
C LYS A 64 -15.08 8.04 -5.14
N PRO A 65 -15.58 8.80 -4.14
CA PRO A 65 -15.93 10.21 -4.33
C PRO A 65 -14.75 11.11 -4.71
N PHE A 66 -13.52 10.71 -4.38
CA PHE A 66 -12.29 11.46 -4.69
C PHE A 66 -11.71 11.11 -6.05
N ALA A 67 -12.13 10.00 -6.65
CA ALA A 67 -11.65 9.53 -7.94
C ALA A 67 -12.29 10.25 -9.15
N GLN A 68 -13.24 11.16 -8.91
CA GLN A 68 -13.85 12.04 -9.94
C GLN A 68 -14.40 11.31 -11.18
N GLY A 69 -14.85 10.06 -11.03
CA GLY A 69 -15.37 9.25 -12.12
C GLY A 69 -14.31 8.47 -12.91
N SER A 70 -13.03 8.62 -12.59
CA SER A 70 -11.95 7.77 -13.10
C SER A 70 -11.82 6.50 -12.26
N PRO A 71 -11.45 5.34 -12.83
CA PRO A 71 -11.19 4.15 -12.05
C PRO A 71 -9.98 4.37 -11.13
N ILE A 72 -10.05 3.88 -9.90
CA ILE A 72 -8.93 3.96 -8.95
C ILE A 72 -7.84 3.01 -9.43
N HIS A 73 -6.59 3.46 -9.45
CA HIS A 73 -5.46 2.64 -9.85
C HIS A 73 -4.81 1.99 -8.62
N VAL A 74 -4.79 0.66 -8.58
CA VAL A 74 -4.14 -0.11 -7.51
C VAL A 74 -2.84 -0.71 -8.04
N VAL A 75 -1.73 -0.36 -7.41
CA VAL A 75 -0.39 -0.87 -7.78
C VAL A 75 0.09 -1.85 -6.72
N LEU A 76 0.30 -3.10 -7.10
CA LEU A 76 0.75 -4.17 -6.20
C LEU A 76 2.26 -4.33 -6.29
N HIS A 77 2.96 -4.07 -5.18
CA HIS A 77 4.39 -4.29 -5.03
C HIS A 77 4.62 -5.50 -4.14
N VAL A 78 5.07 -6.61 -4.74
CA VAL A 78 5.28 -7.86 -4.02
C VAL A 78 6.76 -8.21 -4.05
N GLN A 79 7.41 -8.11 -2.90
CA GLN A 79 8.86 -8.33 -2.81
C GLN A 79 9.14 -9.76 -2.34
N GLY A 80 10.00 -10.50 -3.06
CA GLY A 80 10.39 -11.87 -2.73
C GLY A 80 9.57 -12.98 -3.39
N THR A 81 8.91 -12.68 -4.52
CA THR A 81 8.30 -13.69 -5.40
C THR A 81 8.50 -13.28 -6.86
N ASP A 82 8.73 -14.26 -7.74
CA ASP A 82 8.84 -14.05 -9.19
C ASP A 82 7.45 -13.93 -9.85
N THR A 83 6.36 -14.17 -9.10
CA THR A 83 4.97 -14.17 -9.60
C THR A 83 4.06 -13.25 -8.78
N PRO A 84 3.99 -11.94 -9.10
CA PRO A 84 3.29 -10.94 -8.27
C PRO A 84 1.75 -11.04 -8.29
N THR A 85 1.16 -11.65 -9.32
CA THR A 85 -0.31 -11.81 -9.46
C THR A 85 -0.87 -12.98 -8.66
N ASN A 86 -0.02 -13.96 -8.32
CA ASN A 86 -0.32 -15.12 -7.49
C ASN A 86 0.60 -15.09 -6.27
N VAL A 87 0.43 -14.09 -5.42
CA VAL A 87 1.16 -14.03 -4.15
C VAL A 87 0.72 -15.25 -3.32
N PRO A 88 1.60 -16.23 -3.00
CA PRO A 88 1.19 -17.35 -2.18
C PRO A 88 0.81 -16.83 -0.79
N ASP A 89 -0.35 -17.26 -0.29
CA ASP A 89 -0.76 -17.04 1.10
C ASP A 89 -0.32 -18.28 1.89
N MET A 90 0.20 -18.10 3.11
CA MET A 90 0.81 -19.22 3.86
C MET A 90 -0.14 -19.93 4.81
N ILE A 91 -1.34 -19.39 5.04
CA ILE A 91 -2.36 -20.00 5.88
C ILE A 91 -3.51 -20.45 4.98
N MET A 92 -3.46 -21.73 4.57
CA MET A 92 -4.62 -22.40 4.02
C MET A 92 -5.29 -23.20 5.14
N ASP A 93 -6.57 -22.93 5.41
CA ASP A 93 -7.43 -23.97 5.97
C ASP A 93 -7.52 -25.08 4.91
N ALA A 94 -7.40 -26.34 5.33
CA ALA A 94 -7.41 -27.47 4.43
C ALA A 94 -8.72 -27.48 3.59
N GLY A 95 -8.61 -27.18 2.30
CA GLY A 95 -9.73 -27.22 1.35
C GLY A 95 -10.16 -25.88 0.76
N GLU A 96 -9.54 -24.74 1.11
CA GLU A 96 -9.81 -23.46 0.42
C GLU A 96 -8.84 -23.24 -0.76
N GLU A 97 -9.39 -22.97 -1.95
CA GLU A 97 -8.63 -22.48 -3.10
C GLU A 97 -7.94 -21.15 -2.74
N PRO A 98 -6.66 -20.93 -3.09
CA PRO A 98 -5.95 -19.69 -2.80
C PRO A 98 -6.69 -18.48 -3.38
N ASN A 99 -7.36 -17.71 -2.52
CA ASN A 99 -8.08 -16.52 -2.94
C ASN A 99 -7.15 -15.29 -2.96
N ASN A 100 -6.09 -15.41 -3.75
CA ASN A 100 -4.94 -14.52 -3.74
C ASN A 100 -4.92 -13.59 -4.95
N ASN A 101 -5.90 -13.72 -5.84
CA ASN A 101 -6.01 -12.93 -7.06
C ASN A 101 -6.73 -11.62 -6.74
N PHE A 102 -5.96 -10.55 -6.55
CA PHE A 102 -6.46 -9.21 -6.25
C PHE A 102 -7.41 -8.69 -7.33
N GLU A 103 -7.11 -8.92 -8.61
CA GLU A 103 -7.98 -8.50 -9.72
C GLU A 103 -9.35 -9.18 -9.64
N LYS A 104 -9.36 -10.51 -9.48
CA LYS A 104 -10.60 -11.28 -9.28
C LYS A 104 -11.33 -10.88 -8.01
N MET A 105 -10.64 -10.49 -6.95
CA MET A 105 -11.29 -10.13 -5.68
C MET A 105 -11.86 -8.72 -5.68
N LEU A 106 -11.24 -7.82 -6.45
CA LEU A 106 -11.64 -6.42 -6.53
C LEU A 106 -12.52 -6.09 -7.74
N HIS A 107 -12.87 -7.08 -8.58
CA HIS A 107 -13.69 -6.91 -9.79
C HIS A 107 -15.04 -6.18 -9.58
N MET A 108 -15.57 -6.18 -8.35
CA MET A 108 -16.81 -5.46 -8.01
C MET A 108 -16.60 -3.95 -7.83
N HIS A 109 -15.35 -3.49 -7.81
CA HIS A 109 -14.98 -2.08 -7.72
C HIS A 109 -14.47 -1.61 -9.08
N GLU A 110 -14.74 -0.35 -9.43
CA GLU A 110 -14.19 0.29 -10.63
C GLU A 110 -12.70 0.61 -10.40
N VAL A 111 -11.86 -0.44 -10.44
CA VAL A 111 -10.43 -0.36 -10.19
C VAL A 111 -9.63 -1.04 -11.28
N ASP A 112 -8.48 -0.46 -11.59
CA ASP A 112 -7.46 -1.13 -12.39
C ASP A 112 -6.36 -1.62 -11.46
N VAL A 113 -6.03 -2.92 -11.56
CA VAL A 113 -4.97 -3.52 -10.76
C VAL A 113 -3.76 -3.76 -11.65
N THR A 114 -2.61 -3.19 -11.29
CA THR A 114 -1.35 -3.44 -11.98
C THR A 114 -0.30 -3.97 -11.02
N ILE A 115 0.64 -4.73 -11.56
CA ILE A 115 1.84 -5.12 -10.83
C ILE A 115 2.86 -3.99 -10.95
N GLY A 116 3.35 -3.53 -9.80
CA GLY A 116 4.42 -2.54 -9.71
C GLY A 116 5.76 -3.11 -10.16
N THR A 117 6.79 -2.28 -10.18
CA THR A 117 8.14 -2.74 -10.54
C THR A 117 8.71 -3.71 -9.49
N THR A 118 9.72 -4.47 -9.90
CA THR A 118 10.45 -5.40 -9.02
C THR A 118 11.76 -4.81 -8.48
N GLY A 119 12.17 -3.64 -8.99
CA GLY A 119 13.34 -2.91 -8.51
C GLY A 119 13.04 -2.15 -7.21
N ASP A 120 13.94 -2.25 -6.22
CA ASP A 120 13.75 -1.62 -4.91
C ASP A 120 13.65 -0.09 -5.02
N LEU A 121 14.42 0.58 -5.88
CA LEU A 121 14.29 2.03 -6.03
C LEU A 121 12.98 2.41 -6.73
N ASP A 122 12.64 1.75 -7.84
CA ASP A 122 11.43 2.02 -8.61
C ASP A 122 10.17 1.82 -7.74
N THR A 123 10.14 0.72 -6.99
CA THR A 123 9.09 0.42 -6.02
C THR A 123 8.98 1.51 -4.97
N PHE A 124 10.12 1.97 -4.43
CA PHE A 124 10.16 3.01 -3.41
C PHE A 124 9.49 4.29 -3.91
N ALA A 125 9.79 4.71 -5.13
CA ALA A 125 9.22 5.92 -5.67
C ALA A 125 7.75 5.80 -6.07
N GLN A 126 7.34 4.64 -6.60
CA GLN A 126 5.92 4.37 -6.83
C GLN A 126 5.14 4.47 -5.52
N MET A 127 5.65 3.92 -4.41
CA MET A 127 5.05 4.08 -3.08
C MET A 127 5.00 5.54 -2.62
N CYS A 128 6.05 6.32 -2.89
CA CYS A 128 6.14 7.73 -2.50
C CYS A 128 5.23 8.65 -3.31
N GLU A 129 4.84 8.24 -4.51
CA GLU A 129 4.02 9.02 -5.43
C GLU A 129 2.54 8.63 -5.38
N ALA A 130 2.20 7.52 -4.72
CA ALA A 130 0.83 7.12 -4.47
C ALA A 130 0.08 8.13 -3.58
N ASP A 131 -1.25 8.19 -3.73
CA ASP A 131 -2.10 8.98 -2.84
C ASP A 131 -2.37 8.23 -1.53
N VAL A 132 -2.41 6.90 -1.59
CA VAL A 132 -2.52 6.01 -0.44
C VAL A 132 -1.48 4.90 -0.52
N LEU A 133 -0.79 4.61 0.58
CA LEU A 133 0.09 3.47 0.74
C LEU A 133 -0.49 2.50 1.77
N ILE A 134 -0.88 1.31 1.33
CA ILE A 134 -1.24 0.20 2.21
C ILE A 134 -0.01 -0.69 2.39
N THR A 135 0.38 -0.95 3.64
CA THR A 135 1.55 -1.78 3.88
C THR A 135 1.50 -2.55 5.20
N SER A 136 2.22 -3.67 5.23
CA SER A 136 2.62 -4.36 6.47
C SER A 136 4.07 -4.00 6.78
N LYS A 137 4.37 -3.70 8.04
CA LYS A 137 5.58 -2.98 8.50
C LYS A 137 6.93 -3.63 8.11
N SER A 138 7.38 -3.40 6.88
CA SER A 138 8.75 -3.65 6.41
C SER A 138 9.59 -2.40 6.62
N GLY A 139 10.90 -2.54 6.88
CA GLY A 139 11.79 -1.37 6.97
C GLY A 139 11.78 -0.50 5.72
N PHE A 140 11.54 -1.12 4.56
CA PHE A 140 11.49 -0.47 3.24
C PHE A 140 10.21 0.34 2.98
N SER A 141 9.04 -0.17 3.39
CA SER A 141 7.78 0.60 3.31
C SER A 141 7.64 1.61 4.46
N HIS A 142 8.29 1.33 5.59
CA HIS A 142 8.41 2.25 6.71
C HIS A 142 9.27 3.46 6.37
N SER A 143 10.37 3.29 5.63
CA SER A 143 11.17 4.42 5.14
C SER A 143 10.39 5.26 4.13
N ALA A 144 9.59 4.64 3.24
CA ALA A 144 8.70 5.39 2.36
C ALA A 144 7.72 6.24 3.18
N GLY A 145 7.11 5.66 4.22
CA GLY A 145 6.23 6.41 5.12
C GLY A 145 6.91 7.49 5.97
N THR A 146 8.23 7.42 6.14
CA THR A 146 9.02 8.40 6.89
C THR A 146 9.50 9.55 6.01
N VAL A 147 9.93 9.23 4.79
CA VAL A 147 10.62 10.18 3.89
C VAL A 147 9.65 10.86 2.95
N CYS A 148 8.55 10.22 2.59
CA CYS A 148 7.65 10.69 1.56
C CYS A 148 6.43 11.39 2.15
N GLU A 149 6.19 12.62 1.70
CA GLU A 149 5.16 13.52 2.25
C GLU A 149 3.76 13.22 1.72
N ARG A 150 3.67 12.56 0.56
CA ARG A 150 2.45 12.47 -0.24
C ARG A 150 1.46 11.38 0.21
N PRO A 151 1.85 10.10 0.33
CA PRO A 151 0.86 9.06 0.57
C PRO A 151 0.26 9.17 1.97
N VAL A 152 -1.05 9.01 2.08
CA VAL A 152 -1.66 8.61 3.36
C VAL A 152 -1.37 7.14 3.59
N ILE A 153 -0.86 6.79 4.76
CA ILE A 153 -0.39 5.44 5.05
C ILE A 153 -1.46 4.70 5.86
N LEU A 154 -1.90 3.56 5.35
CA LEU A 154 -2.68 2.58 6.09
C LEU A 154 -1.77 1.41 6.48
N ALA A 155 -1.34 1.41 7.73
CA ALA A 155 -0.45 0.39 8.26
C ALA A 155 -1.24 -0.75 8.87
N VAL A 156 -1.13 -1.94 8.26
CA VAL A 156 -1.62 -3.18 8.85
C VAL A 156 -0.73 -3.53 10.07
N PRO A 157 -1.32 -3.82 11.26
CA PRO A 157 -0.60 -4.21 12.47
C PRO A 157 0.53 -5.21 12.26
N MET A 158 1.68 -4.86 12.82
CA MET A 158 2.88 -5.68 12.98
C MET A 158 3.81 -4.96 13.99
N TRP A 159 4.97 -5.53 14.34
CA TRP A 159 5.85 -5.12 15.46
C TRP A 159 6.30 -3.65 15.61
N HIS A 160 6.27 -2.80 14.58
CA HIS A 160 6.78 -1.41 14.64
C HIS A 160 5.64 -0.41 14.90
N SER A 161 5.80 0.67 15.66
CA SER A 161 4.71 1.66 15.77
C SER A 161 4.72 2.63 14.58
N TYR A 162 3.53 3.03 14.08
CA TYR A 162 3.37 4.15 13.13
C TYR A 162 2.78 5.39 13.80
N LEU A 163 2.65 5.40 15.14
CA LEU A 163 2.02 6.49 15.89
C LEU A 163 2.74 7.84 15.78
N CYS A 164 4.02 7.83 15.37
CA CYS A 164 4.82 9.04 15.19
C CYS A 164 4.66 9.68 13.80
N TYR A 165 3.95 9.05 12.87
CA TYR A 165 3.79 9.57 11.52
C TYR A 165 2.50 10.38 11.38
N PRO A 166 2.58 11.65 10.95
CA PRO A 166 1.41 12.53 10.85
C PRO A 166 0.43 12.11 9.76
N ASN A 167 0.88 11.36 8.76
CA ASN A 167 0.13 10.86 7.61
C ASN A 167 -0.25 9.37 7.72
N ALA A 168 -0.04 8.72 8.88
CA ALA A 168 -0.33 7.30 9.04
C ALA A 168 -1.52 7.02 9.96
N LEU A 169 -2.31 6.03 9.56
CA LEU A 169 -3.30 5.38 10.42
C LEU A 169 -2.88 3.92 10.61
N THR A 170 -2.73 3.53 11.87
CA THR A 170 -2.59 2.12 12.23
C THR A 170 -3.98 1.51 12.27
N MET A 171 -4.18 0.42 11.53
CA MET A 171 -5.43 -0.32 11.58
C MET A 171 -5.51 -1.13 12.86
N HIS A 172 -6.72 -1.48 13.30
CA HIS A 172 -6.91 -2.35 14.45
C HIS A 172 -7.49 -3.68 13.99
N GLU A 173 -6.99 -4.76 14.60
CA GLU A 173 -7.56 -6.09 14.43
C GLU A 173 -8.92 -6.17 15.16
N VAL A 174 -9.93 -6.67 14.47
CA VAL A 174 -11.25 -6.94 15.02
C VAL A 174 -11.65 -8.36 14.64
N GLY A 175 -12.14 -9.12 15.62
CA GLY A 175 -12.58 -10.51 15.46
C GLY A 175 -11.79 -11.48 16.34
N THR A 176 -12.00 -12.78 16.12
CA THR A 176 -11.37 -13.88 16.86
C THR A 176 -10.82 -14.93 15.90
N GLY A 177 -9.60 -15.43 16.13
CA GLY A 177 -9.03 -16.57 15.41
C GLY A 177 -8.99 -16.39 13.88
N CYS A 178 -9.60 -17.30 13.11
CA CYS A 178 -9.55 -17.32 11.63
C CYS A 178 -10.40 -16.24 10.93
N LYS A 179 -11.12 -15.37 11.65
CA LYS A 179 -12.00 -14.32 11.06
C LYS A 179 -11.49 -12.91 11.32
N MET A 180 -10.18 -12.72 11.39
CA MET A 180 -9.59 -11.40 11.59
C MET A 180 -9.94 -10.45 10.45
N ARG A 181 -10.44 -9.27 10.80
CA ARG A 181 -10.59 -8.13 9.91
C ARG A 181 -9.75 -6.97 10.44
N TYR A 182 -9.27 -6.15 9.53
CA TYR A 182 -8.54 -4.94 9.87
C TYR A 182 -9.45 -3.76 9.61
N HIS A 183 -9.65 -2.94 10.63
CA HIS A 183 -10.54 -1.78 10.55
C HIS A 183 -9.79 -0.49 10.88
N PHE A 184 -10.17 0.57 10.19
CA PHE A 184 -9.82 1.95 10.52
C PHE A 184 -11.10 2.77 10.68
N LYS A 185 -11.04 3.87 11.42
CA LYS A 185 -12.16 4.81 11.49
C LYS A 185 -12.23 5.60 10.18
N GLN A 186 -13.30 5.41 9.41
CA GLN A 186 -13.47 6.05 8.11
C GLN A 186 -13.39 7.58 8.21
N ASP A 187 -14.02 8.20 9.21
CA ASP A 187 -13.96 9.65 9.40
C ASP A 187 -12.53 10.16 9.61
N ASN A 188 -11.72 9.44 10.41
CA ASN A 188 -10.31 9.77 10.62
C ASN A 188 -9.53 9.68 9.31
N PHE A 189 -9.79 8.64 8.50
CA PHE A 189 -9.16 8.51 7.19
C PHE A 189 -9.58 9.63 6.25
N VAL A 190 -10.88 9.94 6.17
CA VAL A 190 -11.38 11.01 5.29
C VAL A 190 -10.80 12.37 5.68
N GLU A 191 -10.70 12.68 6.97
CA GLU A 191 -10.07 13.91 7.44
C GLU A 191 -8.58 13.95 7.07
N LEU A 192 -7.86 12.87 7.35
CA LEU A 192 -6.44 12.76 7.07
C LEU A 192 -6.14 12.85 5.56
N PHE A 193 -6.93 12.12 4.78
CA PHE A 193 -6.88 12.11 3.33
C PHE A 193 -7.15 13.50 2.79
N LYS A 194 -8.23 14.18 3.18
CA LYS A 194 -8.50 15.57 2.76
C LYS A 194 -7.36 16.54 3.11
N ARG A 195 -6.73 16.36 4.27
CA ARG A 195 -5.60 17.20 4.71
C ARG A 195 -4.36 17.01 3.84
N HIS A 196 -4.05 15.77 3.45
CA HIS A 196 -2.87 15.43 2.65
C HIS A 196 -3.12 15.53 1.13
N SER A 197 -4.37 15.34 0.73
CA SER A 197 -4.84 15.46 -0.66
C SER A 197 -5.12 16.91 -1.05
N ALA A 198 -4.71 17.92 -0.28
CA ALA A 198 -4.81 19.32 -0.67
C ALA A 198 -4.12 19.56 -2.03
N TRP A 199 -3.07 18.80 -2.33
CA TRP A 199 -2.39 18.73 -3.63
C TRP A 199 -3.23 18.15 -4.79
N ILE A 200 -4.26 17.34 -4.51
CA ILE A 200 -5.18 16.83 -5.54
C ILE A 200 -6.10 17.95 -6.05
N ARG A 201 -6.36 18.99 -5.24
CA ARG A 201 -7.23 20.11 -5.61
C ARG A 201 -6.53 21.19 -6.43
N GLU A 202 -5.21 21.27 -6.41
CA GLU A 202 -4.43 22.21 -7.24
C GLU A 202 -4.21 21.70 -8.67
N ARG A 203 -4.77 20.52 -9.01
CA ARG A 203 -4.71 19.91 -10.36
C ARG A 203 -5.99 20.11 -11.19
N THR A 204 -6.96 20.90 -10.71
CA THR A 204 -8.11 21.41 -11.47
C THR A 204 -7.92 22.87 -11.83
#